data_AF-A0A926WFD8-F1
#
_entry.id   AF-A0A926WFD8-F1
#
_cell.length_a   1.000
_cell.length_b   1.000
_cell.length_c   1.000
_cell.angle_alpha   90.00
_cell.angle_beta   90.00
_cell.angle_gamma   90.00
#
_symmetry.space_group_name_H-M   'P 1'
#
loop_
_entity.id
_entity.type
_entity.pdbx_description
1 polymer ?
#
loop_
_entity_poly.entity_id
_entity_poly.type
_entity_poly.pdbx_seq_one_letter_code
_entity_poly.pdbx_strand_id
1 'polypeptide(L)'
;MVKKTVALGRPEVSHLIHKVRHLTGLSLEQFAATLGVALSMINRWENGSMQPSLLPLKQIKMMFIHFSRSPVVELVEQSQTLLAEYFSEAELSV
;
A
#
# COMPACT_ATOMS: atom_id res chain seq x y z
N MET A 1 -16.93 -5.70 13.25
CA MET A 1 -15.68 -6.31 13.78
C MET A 1 -14.53 -5.84 12.91
N VAL A 2 -13.75 -4.85 13.35
CA VAL A 2 -12.57 -4.36 12.62
C VAL A 2 -11.39 -4.37 13.57
N LYS A 3 -10.59 -5.43 13.49
CA LYS A 3 -9.24 -5.52 14.03
C LYS A 3 -8.40 -6.25 12.98
N LYS A 4 -7.88 -5.53 11.99
CA LYS A 4 -7.12 -6.15 10.89
C LYS A 4 -5.80 -5.42 10.65
N THR A 5 -4.97 -5.35 11.69
CA THR A 5 -3.57 -4.91 11.55
C THR A 5 -2.59 -5.81 12.28
N VAL A 6 -3.01 -7.02 12.66
CA VAL A 6 -2.06 -8.02 13.22
C VAL A 6 -1.53 -8.99 12.16
N ALA A 7 -2.19 -9.15 11.02
CA ALA A 7 -1.61 -9.78 9.83
C ALA A 7 -2.57 -9.55 8.65
N LEU A 8 -2.20 -8.73 7.67
CA LEU A 8 -2.86 -8.80 6.38
C LEU A 8 -2.60 -10.22 5.82
N GLY A 9 -3.67 -10.93 5.46
CA GLY A 9 -3.53 -12.23 4.81
C GLY A 9 -2.84 -12.07 3.44
N ARG A 10 -2.33 -13.18 2.88
CA ARG A 10 -1.63 -13.13 1.58
C ARG A 10 -2.48 -12.49 0.47
N PRO A 11 -3.78 -12.82 0.28
CA PRO A 11 -4.60 -12.18 -0.75
C PRO A 11 -4.78 -10.68 -0.53
N GLU A 12 -4.96 -10.25 0.73
CA GLU A 12 -5.19 -8.85 1.06
C GLU A 12 -3.94 -8.00 0.80
N VAL A 13 -2.75 -8.52 1.08
CA VAL A 13 -1.52 -7.80 0.76
C VAL A 13 -1.33 -7.68 -0.76
N SER A 14 -1.56 -8.75 -1.52
CA SER A 14 -1.47 -8.69 -2.98
C SER A 14 -2.39 -7.63 -3.57
N HIS A 15 -3.63 -7.57 -3.09
CA HIS A 15 -4.58 -6.54 -3.51
C HIS A 15 -4.12 -5.13 -3.12
N LEU A 16 -3.60 -4.93 -1.91
CA LEU A 16 -3.03 -3.64 -1.49
C LEU A 16 -1.92 -3.17 -2.45
N ILE A 17 -0.96 -4.05 -2.78
CA ILE A 17 0.15 -3.72 -3.67
C ILE A 17 -0.36 -3.32 -5.06
N HIS A 18 -1.30 -4.09 -5.62
CA HIS A 18 -1.96 -3.76 -6.90
C HIS A 18 -2.63 -2.39 -6.83
N LYS A 19 -3.47 -2.15 -5.82
CA LYS A 19 -4.24 -0.91 -5.69
C LYS A 19 -3.33 0.32 -5.59
N VAL A 20 -2.28 0.29 -4.76
CA VAL A 20 -1.36 1.44 -4.67
C VAL A 20 -0.58 1.66 -5.96
N ARG A 21 -0.10 0.61 -6.62
CA ARG A 21 0.65 0.76 -7.88
C ARG A 21 -0.24 1.38 -8.95
N HIS A 22 -1.47 0.89 -9.08
CA HIS A 22 -2.44 1.44 -10.04
C HIS A 22 -2.88 2.87 -9.70
N LEU A 23 -3.08 3.19 -8.42
CA LEU A 23 -3.39 4.55 -7.97
C LEU A 23 -2.30 5.56 -8.38
N THR A 24 -1.04 5.13 -8.32
CA THR A 24 0.11 5.97 -8.67
C THR A 24 0.41 6.02 -10.16
N GLY A 25 -0.20 5.14 -10.98
CA GLY A 25 0.10 5.00 -12.40
C GLY A 25 1.53 4.51 -12.70
N LEU A 26 2.26 3.99 -11.71
CA LEU A 26 3.66 3.58 -11.86
C LEU A 26 3.78 2.20 -12.51
N SER A 27 4.82 2.02 -13.34
CA SER A 27 5.24 0.70 -13.79
C SER A 27 5.75 -0.15 -12.62
N LEU A 28 5.90 -1.46 -12.83
CA LEU A 28 6.51 -2.35 -11.84
C LEU A 28 7.94 -1.90 -11.48
N GLU A 29 8.76 -1.48 -12.47
CA GLU A 29 10.10 -0.96 -12.21
C GLU A 29 10.06 0.31 -11.37
N GLN A 30 9.20 1.27 -11.75
CA GLN A 30 9.11 2.56 -11.08
C GLN A 30 8.59 2.41 -9.64
N PHE A 31 7.63 1.53 -9.43
CA PHE A 31 7.10 1.23 -8.10
C PHE A 31 8.14 0.53 -7.22
N ALA A 32 8.87 -0.44 -7.78
CA ALA A 32 9.98 -1.10 -7.08
C ALA A 32 11.08 -0.09 -6.69
N ALA A 33 11.47 0.80 -7.61
CA ALA A 33 12.44 1.86 -7.34
C ALA A 33 11.95 2.82 -6.25
N THR A 34 10.66 3.20 -6.26
CA THR A 34 10.05 4.05 -5.24
C THR A 34 10.12 3.44 -3.85
N LEU A 35 9.96 2.11 -3.75
CA LEU A 35 10.06 1.37 -2.49
C LEU A 35 11.49 0.96 -2.14
N GLY A 36 12.47 1.13 -3.04
CA GLY A 36 13.84 0.71 -2.85
C GLY A 36 14.03 -0.81 -2.83
N VAL A 37 13.21 -1.55 -3.58
CA VAL A 37 13.24 -3.02 -3.67
C VAL A 37 13.46 -3.49 -5.10
N ALA A 38 13.82 -4.77 -5.27
CA ALA A 38 13.91 -5.36 -6.60
C ALA A 38 12.51 -5.57 -7.21
N LEU A 39 12.38 -5.39 -8.53
CA LEU A 39 11.13 -5.65 -9.27
C LEU A 39 10.55 -7.04 -9.02
N SER A 40 11.43 -8.05 -8.88
CA SER A 40 11.03 -9.42 -8.57
C SER A 40 10.28 -9.55 -7.24
N MET A 41 10.51 -8.64 -6.28
CA MET A 41 9.77 -8.61 -5.03
C MET A 41 8.35 -8.09 -5.25
N ILE A 42 8.16 -7.03 -6.03
CA ILE A 42 6.82 -6.51 -6.38
C ILE A 42 5.99 -7.61 -7.06
N ASN A 43 6.56 -8.28 -8.07
CA ASN A 43 5.90 -9.39 -8.76
C ASN A 43 5.50 -10.51 -7.78
N ARG A 44 6.38 -10.86 -6.84
CA ARG A 44 6.08 -11.90 -5.85
C ARG A 44 4.97 -11.49 -4.89
N TRP A 45 4.90 -10.22 -4.51
CA TRP A 45 3.86 -9.67 -3.64
C TRP A 45 2.52 -9.58 -4.36
N GLU A 46 2.50 -9.06 -5.59
CA GLU A 46 1.29 -8.97 -6.41
C GLU A 46 0.70 -10.34 -6.75
N ASN A 47 1.53 -11.38 -6.87
CA ASN A 47 1.10 -12.76 -7.10
C ASN A 47 0.83 -13.56 -5.80
N GLY A 48 0.99 -12.95 -4.62
CA GLY A 48 0.74 -13.59 -3.32
C GLY A 48 1.73 -14.68 -2.93
N SER A 49 2.82 -14.83 -3.69
CA SER A 49 3.86 -15.83 -3.45
C SER A 49 4.79 -15.47 -2.28
N MET A 50 4.85 -14.18 -1.92
CA MET A 50 5.62 -13.66 -0.79
C MET A 50 4.91 -12.44 -0.18
N GLN A 51 5.10 -12.18 1.10
CA GLN A 51 4.63 -10.94 1.73
C GLN A 51 5.76 -9.91 1.84
N PRO A 52 5.46 -8.60 1.68
CA PRO A 52 6.37 -7.54 2.02
C PRO A 52 6.69 -7.55 3.52
N SER A 53 7.89 -7.07 3.86
CA SER A 53 8.24 -6.77 5.24
C SER A 53 7.57 -5.47 5.70
N LEU A 54 7.76 -5.10 6.97
CA LEU A 54 7.15 -3.90 7.55
C LEU A 54 7.58 -2.60 6.86
N LEU A 55 8.80 -2.51 6.32
CA LEU A 55 9.31 -1.27 5.74
C LEU A 55 8.54 -0.85 4.46
N PRO A 56 8.40 -1.70 3.43
CA PRO A 56 7.55 -1.39 2.27
C PRO A 56 6.10 -1.06 2.63
N LEU A 57 5.51 -1.76 3.61
CA LEU A 57 4.15 -1.46 4.08
C LEU A 57 4.05 -0.07 4.71
N LYS A 58 5.05 0.33 5.50
CA LYS A 58 5.13 1.70 6.05
C LYS A 58 5.29 2.75 4.94
N GLN A 59 6.11 2.50 3.93
CA GLN A 59 6.28 3.41 2.80
C GLN A 59 4.95 3.60 2.04
N ILE A 60 4.25 2.51 1.74
CA ILE A 60 2.91 2.55 1.09
C ILE A 60 1.92 3.35 1.92
N LYS A 61 1.89 3.14 3.24
CA LYS A 61 1.07 3.92 4.15
C LYS A 61 1.37 5.42 4.06
N MET A 62 2.65 5.79 4.07
CA MET A 62 3.06 7.19 3.95
C MET A 62 2.66 7.81 2.60
N MET A 63 2.69 7.02 1.51
CA MET A 63 2.18 7.47 0.21
C MET A 63 0.70 7.82 0.30
N PHE A 64 -0.14 6.97 0.90
CA PHE A 64 -1.56 7.28 1.07
C PHE A 64 -1.80 8.49 1.98
N ILE A 65 -1.05 8.65 3.07
CA ILE A 65 -1.15 9.85 3.91
C ILE A 65 -0.82 11.10 3.10
N HIS A 66 0.19 11.05 2.24
CA HIS A 66 0.51 12.16 1.35
C HIS A 66 -0.62 12.45 0.35
N PHE A 67 -1.16 11.41 -0.30
CA PHE A 67 -2.26 11.53 -1.26
C PHE A 67 -3.55 12.07 -0.63
N SER A 68 -3.81 11.76 0.63
CA SER A 68 -4.97 12.27 1.38
C SER A 68 -4.95 13.79 1.59
N ARG A 69 -3.81 14.45 1.30
CA ARG A 69 -3.62 15.90 1.39
C ARG A 69 -3.41 16.55 0.00
N SER A 70 -3.62 15.79 -1.07
CA SER A 70 -3.50 16.27 -2.46
C SER A 70 -4.64 17.23 -2.81
N PRO A 71 -4.43 18.22 -3.72
CA PRO A 71 -5.53 19.02 -4.26
C PRO A 71 -6.48 18.24 -5.19
N VAL A 72 -6.13 17.00 -5.57
CA VAL A 72 -6.96 16.15 -6.44
C VAL A 72 -7.95 15.36 -5.58
N VAL A 73 -9.23 15.76 -5.62
CA VAL A 73 -10.31 15.19 -4.78
C VAL A 73 -10.42 13.66 -4.92
N GLU A 74 -10.41 13.15 -6.15
CA GLU A 74 -10.51 11.71 -6.41
C GLU A 74 -9.36 10.93 -5.75
N LEU A 75 -8.14 11.46 -5.81
CA LEU A 75 -6.97 10.86 -5.18
C LEU A 75 -7.07 10.89 -3.64
N VAL A 76 -7.65 11.96 -3.08
CA VAL A 76 -7.93 12.06 -1.64
C VAL A 76 -8.91 10.99 -1.20
N GLU A 77 -10.06 10.87 -1.88
CA GLU A 77 -11.10 9.89 -1.53
C GLU A 77 -10.59 8.45 -1.65
N GLN A 78 -9.89 8.13 -2.74
CA GLN A 78 -9.31 6.81 -2.93
C GLN A 78 -8.25 6.49 -1.86
N SER A 79 -7.35 7.42 -1.56
CA SER A 79 -6.30 7.20 -0.55
C SER A 79 -6.86 7.06 0.87
N GLN A 80 -7.87 7.84 1.25
CA GLN A 80 -8.54 7.71 2.55
C GLN A 80 -9.27 6.37 2.67
N THR A 81 -9.93 5.92 1.61
CA THR A 81 -10.58 4.60 1.56
C THR A 81 -9.57 3.48 1.77
N LEU A 82 -8.43 3.53 1.07
CA LEU A 82 -7.37 2.52 1.19
C LEU A 82 -6.68 2.55 2.55
N LEU A 83 -6.51 3.74 3.16
CA LEU A 83 -6.03 3.85 4.54
C LEU A 83 -6.98 3.11 5.49
N ALA A 84 -8.29 3.38 5.41
CA ALA A 84 -9.28 2.74 6.27
C ALA A 84 -9.41 1.23 6.02
N GLU A 85 -9.25 0.77 4.78
CA GLU A 85 -9.35 -0.64 4.40
C GLU A 85 -8.14 -1.46 4.90
N TYR A 86 -6.92 -0.91 4.84
CA TYR A 86 -5.69 -1.67 5.04
C TYR A 86 -4.86 -1.30 6.28
N PHE A 87 -5.06 -0.11 6.87
CA PHE A 87 -4.25 0.37 7.99
C PHE A 87 -5.15 0.83 9.15
N SER A 88 -5.04 0.20 10.33
CA SER A 88 -5.84 0.63 11.49
C SER A 88 -5.40 1.98 12.06
N GLU A 89 -6.35 2.65 12.71
CA GLU A 89 -6.15 3.93 13.41
C GLU A 89 -5.03 3.90 14.46
N ALA A 90 -4.80 2.76 15.12
CA ALA A 90 -3.75 2.59 16.12
C ALA A 90 -2.32 2.74 15.56
N GLU A 91 -2.17 2.63 14.24
CA GLU A 91 -0.89 2.85 13.57
C GLU A 91 -0.80 4.23 12.89
N LEU A 92 -1.88 5.02 12.85
CA LEU A 92 -1.90 6.36 12.21
C LEU A 92 -1.24 7.45 13.06
N SER A 93 -0.78 7.10 14.27
CA SER A 93 -0.28 8.04 15.29
C SER A 93 1.23 7.97 15.55
N VAL A 94 2.05 7.69 14.53
CA VAL A 94 3.53 7.78 14.63
C VAL A 94 4.04 8.96 13.83
#